data_AF-A0AB74BM06-F1
#
_entry.id   AF-A0AB74BM06-F1
#
_cell.length_a   1.000
_cell.length_b   1.000
_cell.length_c   1.000
_cell.angle_alpha   90.00
_cell.angle_beta   90.00
_cell.angle_gamma   90.00
#
_symmetry.space_group_name_H-M   'P 1'
#
loop_
_entity.id
_entity.type
_entity.pdbx_description
1 polymer ?
#
loop_
_entity_poly.entity_id
_entity_poly.type
_entity_poly.pdbx_seq_one_letter_code
_entity_poly.pdbx_strand_id
1 'polypeptide(L)'
;MTGFSDSELVFHNDRTAHKVRADYITLLGMRCPEDDLIYTGYIDGVDIVRNLEPRHIACLREPHFYTVFDIFSRDMNKQLSTSEKHAILSNDHSIRFLDTMTCVAEQAPVEARDAFIAFKSAMSSHCKRHRILTGDLLTFANQDGLHNREKIDILNPESAASRWLLKTYAFKDLCTAESFQSYWSRNRACCVID
;
A
#
# COMPACT_ATOMS: atom_id res chain seq x y z
N MET A 1 6.30 -6.34 7.76
CA MET A 1 6.74 -6.80 6.43
C MET A 1 6.96 -5.54 5.61
N THR A 2 8.15 -5.32 5.05
CA THR A 2 8.50 -4.08 4.34
C THR A 2 9.05 -4.42 2.96
N GLY A 3 9.13 -3.44 2.06
CA GLY A 3 9.81 -3.61 0.77
C GLY A 3 11.31 -3.96 0.86
N PHE A 4 11.89 -3.90 2.07
CA PHE A 4 13.31 -4.15 2.36
C PHE A 4 13.62 -5.59 2.79
N SER A 5 12.62 -6.44 3.06
CA SER A 5 12.85 -7.84 3.39
C SER A 5 12.86 -8.71 2.14
N ASP A 6 13.56 -9.84 2.21
CA ASP A 6 13.60 -10.85 1.13
C ASP A 6 12.33 -11.71 1.03
N SER A 7 11.35 -11.48 1.90
CA SER A 7 10.06 -12.18 1.88
C SER A 7 9.14 -11.66 0.77
N GLU A 8 8.12 -12.44 0.44
CA GLU A 8 6.94 -11.97 -0.27
C GLU A 8 6.43 -10.66 0.34
N LEU A 9 6.04 -9.71 -0.50
CA LEU A 9 5.43 -8.47 -0.05
C LEU A 9 3.96 -8.54 -0.40
N VAL A 10 3.12 -8.72 0.63
CA VAL A 10 1.66 -8.83 0.48
C VAL A 10 1.04 -7.54 -0.10
N PHE A 11 -0.21 -7.62 -0.55
CA PHE A 11 -0.93 -6.45 -1.07
C PHE A 11 -1.07 -5.35 -0.02
N HIS A 12 -0.74 -4.13 -0.43
CA HIS A 12 -0.78 -2.95 0.44
C HIS A 12 -0.80 -1.64 -0.32
N ASN A 13 -1.19 -0.57 0.37
CA ASN A 13 -0.76 0.80 0.06
C ASN A 13 0.53 1.10 0.84
N ASP A 14 1.41 1.88 0.23
CA ASP A 14 2.57 2.41 0.95
C ASP A 14 2.16 3.36 2.06
N ARG A 15 2.87 3.26 3.19
CA ARG A 15 2.65 4.09 4.38
C ARG A 15 1.19 4.08 4.88
N THR A 16 0.49 2.94 4.75
CA THR A 16 -0.93 2.79 5.14
C THR A 16 -1.25 3.34 6.54
N ALA A 17 -0.38 3.11 7.53
CA ALA A 17 -0.59 3.58 8.90
C ALA A 17 -0.41 5.10 9.09
N HIS A 18 0.29 5.77 8.17
CA HIS A 18 0.61 7.20 8.27
C HIS A 18 -0.55 8.11 7.86
N LYS A 19 -0.53 9.34 8.41
CA LYS A 19 -1.49 10.39 8.05
C LYS A 19 -1.23 10.92 6.64
N VAL A 20 0.03 11.22 6.35
CA VAL A 20 0.46 11.68 5.03
C VAL A 20 0.83 10.48 4.18
N ARG A 21 0.08 10.27 3.10
CA ARG A 21 0.29 9.17 2.16
C ARG A 21 0.43 9.75 0.76
N ALA A 22 1.34 9.15 -0.01
CA ALA A 22 1.53 9.51 -1.41
C ALA A 22 0.33 9.07 -2.24
N ASP A 23 -0.01 9.84 -3.27
CA ASP A 23 -1.02 9.46 -4.27
C ASP A 23 -0.43 8.51 -5.31
N TYR A 24 0.86 8.67 -5.63
CA TYR A 24 1.57 7.85 -6.59
C TYR A 24 2.88 7.30 -6.02
N ILE A 25 3.18 6.05 -6.36
CA ILE A 25 4.50 5.46 -6.23
C ILE A 25 5.10 5.34 -7.63
N THR A 26 6.38 5.66 -7.74
CA THR A 26 7.16 5.36 -8.93
C THR A 26 8.36 4.48 -8.57
N LEU A 27 8.57 3.43 -9.36
CA LEU A 27 9.67 2.48 -9.25
C LEU A 27 10.48 2.52 -10.55
N LEU A 28 11.77 2.86 -10.45
CA LEU A 28 12.72 2.79 -11.56
C LEU A 28 13.65 1.58 -11.38
N GLY A 29 13.73 0.72 -12.39
CA GLY A 29 14.67 -0.40 -12.42
C GLY A 29 16.12 0.07 -12.56
N MET A 30 16.89 0.04 -11.48
CA MET A 30 18.31 0.42 -11.49
C MET A 30 19.19 -0.77 -11.88
N ARG A 31 18.87 -1.95 -11.36
CA ARG A 31 19.49 -3.23 -11.68
C ARG A 31 18.47 -4.33 -11.46
N CYS A 32 18.02 -4.98 -12.52
CA CYS A 32 17.06 -6.07 -12.46
C CYS A 32 17.64 -7.31 -13.16
N PRO A 33 17.98 -8.36 -12.41
CA PRO A 33 18.40 -9.64 -13.00
C PRO A 33 17.32 -10.24 -13.91
N GLU A 34 17.76 -10.89 -15.00
CA GLU A 34 16.88 -11.49 -16.01
C GLU A 34 16.60 -12.97 -15.78
N ASP A 35 17.36 -13.62 -14.90
CA ASP A 35 17.25 -15.03 -14.52
C ASP A 35 16.13 -15.31 -13.50
N ASP A 36 15.59 -14.26 -12.86
CA ASP A 36 14.53 -14.39 -11.86
C ASP A 36 13.20 -13.74 -12.28
N LEU A 37 12.09 -14.40 -11.96
CA LEU A 37 10.73 -13.97 -12.24
C LEU A 37 10.12 -13.28 -11.00
N ILE A 38 10.46 -12.01 -10.83
CA ILE A 38 9.91 -11.14 -9.78
C ILE A 38 8.97 -10.11 -10.40
N TYR A 39 7.70 -10.14 -9.99
CA TYR A 39 6.67 -9.24 -10.49
C TYR A 39 6.24 -8.24 -9.43
N THR A 40 5.96 -7.01 -9.89
CA THR A 40 5.12 -6.07 -9.16
C THR A 40 3.68 -6.31 -9.61
N GLY A 41 2.84 -6.81 -8.70
CA GLY A 41 1.41 -6.94 -8.95
C GLY A 41 0.67 -5.67 -8.55
N TYR A 42 -0.42 -5.38 -9.25
CA TYR A 42 -1.30 -4.25 -8.99
C TYR A 42 -2.76 -4.66 -9.19
N ILE A 43 -3.59 -4.34 -8.21
CA ILE A 43 -5.05 -4.47 -8.28
C ILE A 43 -5.63 -3.05 -8.23
N ASP A 44 -6.42 -2.71 -9.24
CA ASP A 44 -7.13 -1.44 -9.31
C ASP A 44 -8.28 -1.44 -8.30
N GLY A 45 -8.44 -0.35 -7.54
CA GLY A 45 -9.51 -0.22 -6.56
C GLY A 45 -10.90 -0.32 -7.18
N VAL A 46 -11.05 0.10 -8.44
CA VAL A 46 -12.30 -0.07 -9.20
C VAL A 46 -12.67 -1.55 -9.31
N ASP A 47 -11.69 -2.43 -9.57
CA ASP A 47 -11.93 -3.86 -9.72
C ASP A 47 -12.27 -4.52 -8.38
N ILE A 48 -11.71 -4.03 -7.27
CA ILE A 48 -12.11 -4.46 -5.92
C ILE A 48 -13.55 -4.04 -5.63
N VAL A 49 -13.89 -2.77 -5.85
CA VAL A 49 -15.23 -2.23 -5.56
C VAL A 49 -16.32 -2.91 -6.40
N ARG A 50 -16.05 -3.24 -7.66
CA ARG A 50 -16.98 -3.98 -8.54
C ARG A 50 -17.38 -5.36 -8.02
N ASN A 51 -16.54 -5.96 -7.18
CA ASN A 51 -16.76 -7.29 -6.60
C ASN A 51 -17.31 -7.23 -5.17
N LEU A 52 -17.77 -6.07 -4.71
CA LEU A 52 -18.36 -5.87 -3.39
C LEU A 52 -19.85 -5.56 -3.47
N GLU A 53 -20.61 -6.12 -2.54
CA GLU A 53 -22.02 -5.75 -2.36
C GLU A 53 -22.15 -4.34 -1.76
N PRO A 54 -23.23 -3.58 -2.07
CA PRO A 54 -23.44 -2.23 -1.54
C PRO A 54 -23.35 -2.12 -0.01
N ARG A 55 -23.83 -3.14 0.73
CA ARG A 55 -23.73 -3.18 2.19
C ARG A 55 -22.29 -3.27 2.70
N HIS A 56 -21.43 -4.02 2.01
CA HIS A 56 -20.02 -4.11 2.37
C HIS A 56 -19.31 -2.80 2.06
N ILE A 57 -19.60 -2.18 0.91
CA ILE A 57 -19.05 -0.86 0.54
C ILE A 57 -19.41 0.18 1.59
N ALA A 58 -20.68 0.24 2.01
CA ALA A 58 -21.14 1.18 3.04
C ALA A 58 -20.34 1.00 4.35
N CYS A 59 -20.17 -0.24 4.81
CA CYS A 59 -19.43 -0.52 6.04
C CYS A 59 -17.92 -0.23 5.92
N LEU A 60 -17.32 -0.53 4.77
CA LEU A 60 -15.90 -0.25 4.50
C LEU A 60 -15.58 1.24 4.44
N ARG A 61 -16.59 2.10 4.24
CA ARG A 61 -16.47 3.57 4.26
C ARG A 61 -16.55 4.17 5.66
N GLU A 62 -16.84 3.37 6.68
CA GLU A 62 -16.92 3.82 8.08
C GLU A 62 -15.57 3.60 8.81
N PRO A 63 -15.26 4.41 9.84
CA PRO A 63 -14.00 4.34 10.59
C PRO A 63 -13.96 3.17 11.58
N HIS A 64 -14.07 1.95 11.06
CA HIS A 64 -14.09 0.70 11.83
C HIS A 64 -12.77 -0.07 11.79
N PHE A 65 -11.75 0.44 11.11
CA PHE A 65 -10.48 -0.27 10.88
C PHE A 65 -9.31 0.54 11.41
N TYR A 66 -8.19 -0.12 11.72
CA TYR A 66 -6.93 0.54 12.05
C TYR A 66 -5.77 -0.26 11.46
N THR A 67 -4.64 0.39 11.24
CA THR A 67 -3.44 -0.25 10.72
C THR A 67 -2.31 -0.17 11.74
N VAL A 68 -1.69 -1.30 12.05
CA VAL A 68 -0.51 -1.37 12.93
C VAL A 68 0.73 -0.87 12.18
N PHE A 69 1.55 -0.05 12.83
CA PHE A 69 2.83 0.39 12.25
C PHE A 69 3.79 -0.80 12.10
N ASP A 70 4.53 -0.84 10.99
CA ASP A 70 5.53 -1.87 10.78
C ASP A 70 6.69 -1.75 11.79
N ILE A 71 7.44 -2.84 11.97
CA ILE A 71 8.50 -2.95 12.97
C ILE A 71 9.58 -1.87 12.78
N PHE A 72 9.95 -1.52 11.54
CA PHE A 72 10.98 -0.50 11.32
C PHE A 72 10.49 0.89 11.72
N SER A 73 9.24 1.22 11.40
CA SER A 73 8.62 2.47 11.85
C SER A 73 8.57 2.55 13.40
N ARG A 74 8.29 1.42 14.06
CA ARG A 74 8.30 1.31 15.53
C ARG A 74 9.70 1.41 16.14
N ASP A 75 10.71 0.85 15.49
CA ASP A 75 12.10 0.89 15.95
C ASP A 75 12.67 2.31 15.88
N MET A 76 12.26 3.09 14.88
CA MET A 76 12.62 4.51 14.74
C MET A 76 11.82 5.43 15.66
N ASN A 77 10.56 5.10 15.95
CA ASN A 77 9.72 5.84 16.89
C ASN A 77 8.83 4.90 17.71
N LYS A 78 9.25 4.61 18.94
CA LYS A 78 8.56 3.69 19.87
C LYS A 78 7.15 4.13 20.27
N GLN A 79 6.77 5.39 20.01
CA GLN A 79 5.42 5.89 20.29
C GLN A 79 4.42 5.55 19.20
N LEU A 80 4.88 5.19 17.99
CA LEU A 80 4.01 4.75 16.91
C LEU A 80 3.57 3.30 17.19
N SER A 81 2.29 3.08 17.41
CA SER A 81 1.72 1.74 17.63
C SER A 81 0.71 1.38 16.54
N THR A 82 -0.34 2.18 16.42
CA THR A 82 -1.40 2.03 15.42
C THR A 82 -1.77 3.37 14.82
N SER A 83 -2.34 3.36 13.62
CA SER A 83 -3.03 4.52 13.07
C SER A 83 -4.26 4.88 13.94
N GLU A 84 -4.80 6.07 13.71
CA GLU A 84 -6.19 6.38 14.07
C GLU A 84 -7.15 5.42 13.35
N LYS A 85 -8.37 5.27 13.87
CA LYS A 85 -9.41 4.52 13.17
C LYS A 85 -9.71 5.17 11.83
N HIS A 86 -9.87 4.37 10.79
CA HIS A 86 -10.08 4.81 9.42
C HIS A 86 -11.02 3.89 8.67
N ALA A 87 -11.60 4.42 7.61
CA ALA A 87 -12.26 3.64 6.58
C ALA A 87 -11.22 2.90 5.72
N ILE A 88 -11.59 1.76 5.15
CA ILE A 88 -10.80 1.09 4.11
C ILE A 88 -11.09 1.70 2.75
N LEU A 89 -12.36 2.03 2.47
CA LEU A 89 -12.77 2.67 1.22
C LEU A 89 -13.07 4.15 1.45
N SER A 90 -12.66 4.99 0.50
CA SER A 90 -13.01 6.42 0.46
C SER A 90 -13.14 6.88 -0.99
N ASN A 91 -13.74 8.05 -1.21
CA ASN A 91 -14.05 8.56 -2.55
C ASN A 91 -14.80 7.48 -3.37
N ASP A 92 -14.53 7.39 -4.68
CA ASP A 92 -15.12 6.37 -5.53
C ASP A 92 -14.52 4.98 -5.29
N HIS A 93 -13.18 4.90 -5.21
CA HIS A 93 -12.45 3.63 -5.12
C HIS A 93 -11.08 3.75 -4.43
N SER A 94 -10.83 4.81 -3.66
CA SER A 94 -9.57 4.95 -2.92
C SER A 94 -9.54 3.97 -1.75
N ILE A 95 -8.41 3.30 -1.56
CA ILE A 95 -8.17 2.22 -0.60
C ILE A 95 -7.11 2.63 0.42
N ARG A 96 -7.35 2.26 1.69
CA ARG A 96 -6.36 2.29 2.77
C ARG A 96 -6.29 0.93 3.46
N PHE A 97 -5.32 0.12 3.06
CA PHE A 97 -5.19 -1.26 3.48
C PHE A 97 -3.75 -1.82 3.35
N LEU A 98 -3.40 -2.66 4.32
CA LEU A 98 -2.19 -3.48 4.36
C LEU A 98 -2.59 -4.85 4.93
N ASP A 99 -2.47 -5.90 4.11
CA ASP A 99 -3.12 -7.21 4.33
C ASP A 99 -2.83 -7.87 5.69
N THR A 100 -1.61 -7.72 6.18
CA THR A 100 -1.16 -8.35 7.43
C THR A 100 -1.31 -7.46 8.66
N MET A 101 -1.58 -6.16 8.49
CA MET A 101 -1.54 -5.18 9.59
C MET A 101 -2.80 -4.32 9.72
N THR A 102 -3.72 -4.37 8.75
CA THR A 102 -5.03 -3.74 8.89
C THR A 102 -5.94 -4.66 9.67
N CYS A 103 -6.58 -4.14 10.70
CA CYS A 103 -7.41 -4.89 11.63
C CYS A 103 -8.78 -4.20 11.79
N VAL A 104 -9.79 -5.01 12.08
CA VAL A 104 -11.10 -4.52 12.52
C VAL A 104 -10.97 -4.05 13.97
N ALA A 105 -11.47 -2.85 14.28
CA ALA A 105 -11.48 -2.34 15.63
C ALA A 105 -12.36 -3.20 16.55
N GLU A 106 -11.96 -3.37 17.81
CA GLU A 106 -12.66 -4.23 18.78
C GLU A 106 -14.14 -3.85 18.97
N GLN A 107 -14.42 -2.55 18.96
CA GLN A 107 -15.77 -1.97 19.12
C GLN A 107 -16.52 -1.80 17.80
N ALA A 108 -16.02 -2.36 16.69
CA ALA A 108 -16.71 -2.28 15.42
C ALA A 108 -17.93 -3.24 15.40
N PRO A 109 -18.99 -2.91 14.67
CA PRO A 109 -20.13 -3.80 14.47
C PRO A 109 -19.72 -5.09 13.76
N VAL A 110 -20.54 -6.15 13.89
CA VAL A 110 -20.26 -7.46 13.26
C VAL A 110 -20.16 -7.33 11.75
N GLU A 111 -20.97 -6.45 11.17
CA GLU A 111 -21.00 -6.10 9.76
C GLU A 111 -19.64 -5.60 9.24
N ALA A 112 -18.82 -4.98 10.10
CA ALA A 112 -17.47 -4.55 9.74
C ALA A 112 -16.52 -5.73 9.55
N ARG A 113 -16.71 -6.83 10.30
CA ARG A 113 -15.94 -8.07 10.11
C ARG A 113 -16.34 -8.77 8.82
N ASP A 114 -17.64 -8.85 8.55
CA ASP A 114 -18.16 -9.43 7.30
C ASP A 114 -17.67 -8.64 6.09
N ALA A 115 -17.75 -7.30 6.15
CA ALA A 115 -17.27 -6.44 5.09
C ALA A 115 -15.74 -6.53 4.91
N PHE A 116 -14.97 -6.72 5.99
CA PHE A 116 -13.53 -6.95 5.92
C PHE A 116 -13.18 -8.26 5.22
N ILE A 117 -13.90 -9.34 5.53
CA ILE A 117 -13.73 -10.65 4.87
C ILE A 117 -14.11 -10.54 3.38
N ALA A 118 -15.22 -9.87 3.08
CA ALA A 118 -15.64 -9.61 1.69
C ALA A 118 -14.58 -8.80 0.92
N PHE A 119 -14.00 -7.77 1.54
CA PHE A 119 -12.91 -6.98 0.97
C PHE A 119 -11.70 -7.86 0.62
N LYS A 120 -11.21 -8.66 1.58
CA LYS A 120 -10.08 -9.58 1.34
C LYS A 120 -10.38 -10.60 0.24
N SER A 121 -11.64 -11.04 0.14
CA SER A 121 -12.07 -11.97 -0.92
C SER A 121 -12.08 -11.27 -2.29
N ALA A 122 -12.57 -10.03 -2.38
CA ALA A 122 -12.60 -9.21 -3.59
C ALA A 122 -11.20 -8.85 -4.12
N MET A 123 -10.17 -8.88 -3.27
CA MET A 123 -8.76 -8.74 -3.70
C MET A 123 -8.26 -9.92 -4.54
N SER A 124 -9.00 -11.04 -4.60
CA SER A 124 -8.67 -12.16 -5.50
C SER A 124 -9.02 -11.87 -6.98
N SER A 125 -9.45 -10.63 -7.28
CA SER A 125 -9.68 -10.12 -8.63
C SER A 125 -8.39 -10.10 -9.47
N HIS A 126 -8.52 -9.79 -10.76
CA HIS A 126 -7.40 -9.82 -11.70
C HIS A 126 -6.27 -8.85 -11.31
N CYS A 127 -5.23 -9.40 -10.69
CA CYS A 127 -3.97 -8.72 -10.46
C CYS A 127 -3.21 -8.58 -11.78
N LYS A 128 -2.92 -7.33 -12.17
CA LYS A 128 -2.02 -7.02 -13.27
C LYS A 128 -0.59 -7.20 -12.78
N ARG A 129 0.20 -8.00 -13.48
CA ARG A 129 1.60 -8.25 -13.15
C ARG A 129 2.51 -7.52 -14.12
N HIS A 130 3.51 -6.81 -13.57
CA HIS A 130 4.55 -6.19 -14.37
C HIS A 130 5.92 -6.60 -13.86
N ARG A 131 6.76 -7.11 -14.76
CA ARG A 131 8.16 -7.44 -14.49
C ARG A 131 9.01 -6.23 -14.84
N ILE A 132 9.40 -5.46 -13.83
CA ILE A 132 10.27 -4.29 -14.00
C ILE A 132 11.67 -4.77 -14.39
N LEU A 133 12.15 -4.37 -15.57
CA LEU A 133 13.52 -4.57 -16.05
C LEU A 133 14.41 -3.36 -15.76
N THR A 134 15.70 -3.46 -16.07
CA THR A 134 16.63 -2.33 -15.92
C THR A 134 16.26 -1.23 -16.91
N GLY A 135 16.06 -0.01 -16.42
CA GLY A 135 15.60 1.15 -17.20
C GLY A 135 14.08 1.33 -17.25
N ASP A 136 13.29 0.34 -16.82
CA ASP A 136 11.84 0.47 -16.77
C ASP A 136 11.42 1.42 -15.65
N LEU A 137 10.48 2.31 -15.97
CA LEU A 137 9.81 3.19 -15.03
C LEU A 137 8.34 2.77 -14.88
N LEU A 138 7.98 2.27 -13.69
CA LEU A 138 6.62 1.90 -13.36
C LEU A 138 6.04 2.90 -12.35
N THR A 139 4.97 3.61 -12.74
CA THR A 139 4.18 4.47 -11.84
C THR A 139 2.79 3.89 -11.66
N PHE A 140 2.31 3.87 -10.41
CA PHE A 140 0.96 3.39 -10.09
C PHE A 140 0.31 4.23 -8.99
N ALA A 141 -1.02 4.28 -9.01
CA ALA A 141 -1.80 5.02 -8.02
C ALA A 141 -1.80 4.25 -6.69
N ASN A 142 -1.12 4.82 -5.70
CA ASN A 142 -0.94 4.25 -4.37
C ASN A 142 -2.22 4.28 -3.56
N GLN A 143 -3.04 5.32 -3.69
CA GLN A 143 -4.28 5.43 -2.93
C GLN A 143 -5.47 4.78 -3.66
N ASP A 144 -5.39 4.55 -4.97
CA ASP A 144 -6.51 4.03 -5.77
C ASP A 144 -6.33 2.56 -6.19
N GLY A 145 -5.36 1.87 -5.59
CA GLY A 145 -5.17 0.44 -5.79
C GLY A 145 -4.17 -0.15 -4.81
N LEU A 146 -3.99 -1.47 -4.87
CA LEU A 146 -3.07 -2.21 -4.01
C LEU A 146 -1.96 -2.81 -4.84
N HIS A 147 -0.73 -2.76 -4.32
CA HIS A 147 0.41 -3.39 -4.97
C HIS A 147 1.08 -4.42 -4.07
N ASN A 148 1.77 -5.36 -4.70
CA ASN A 148 2.51 -6.42 -4.02
C ASN A 148 3.83 -6.70 -4.77
N ARG A 149 4.67 -7.56 -4.20
CA ARG A 149 5.80 -8.16 -4.89
C ARG A 149 5.66 -9.67 -4.80
N GLU A 150 5.61 -10.31 -5.95
CA GLU A 150 5.46 -11.76 -6.11
C GLU A 150 6.74 -12.35 -6.71
N LYS A 151 7.37 -13.29 -6.02
CA LYS A 151 8.50 -14.07 -6.55
C LYS A 151 7.95 -15.39 -7.08
N ILE A 152 7.90 -15.55 -8.41
CA ILE A 152 7.33 -16.76 -9.05
C ILE A 152 8.40 -17.84 -9.22
N ASP A 153 9.57 -17.48 -9.75
CA ASP A 153 10.67 -18.40 -9.98
C ASP A 153 12.00 -17.67 -9.69
N ILE A 154 12.79 -18.21 -8.76
CA ILE A 154 14.08 -17.66 -8.35
C ILE A 154 15.13 -18.74 -8.59
N LEU A 155 15.84 -18.63 -9.72
CA LEU A 155 16.85 -19.59 -10.11
C LEU A 155 18.17 -19.35 -9.39
N ASN A 156 18.48 -18.07 -9.12
CA ASN A 156 19.71 -17.67 -8.44
C ASN A 156 19.41 -16.66 -7.32
N PRO A 157 19.31 -17.12 -6.06
CA PRO A 157 18.98 -16.25 -4.92
C PRO A 157 19.96 -15.08 -4.73
N GLU A 158 21.25 -15.26 -5.02
CA GLU A 158 22.25 -14.18 -4.91
C GLU A 158 22.03 -13.11 -5.99
N SER A 159 21.71 -13.53 -7.21
CA SER A 159 21.30 -12.65 -8.31
C SER A 159 20.04 -11.87 -7.92
N ALA A 160 18.99 -12.57 -7.48
CA ALA A 160 17.72 -11.99 -7.04
C ALA A 160 17.88 -10.93 -5.96
N ALA A 161 18.73 -11.20 -4.96
CA ALA A 161 19.02 -10.27 -3.86
C ALA A 161 19.75 -9.00 -4.33
N SER A 162 20.43 -9.04 -5.48
CA SER A 162 21.06 -7.87 -6.08
C SER A 162 20.07 -6.91 -6.75
N ARG A 163 18.80 -7.31 -6.92
CA ARG A 163 17.75 -6.50 -7.55
C ARG A 163 17.61 -5.16 -6.84
N TRP A 164 17.73 -4.08 -7.61
CA TRP A 164 17.72 -2.73 -7.10
C TRP A 164 16.74 -1.85 -7.87
N LEU A 165 15.78 -1.29 -7.13
CA LEU A 165 14.84 -0.29 -7.61
C LEU A 165 15.07 1.03 -6.89
N LEU A 166 14.93 2.15 -7.61
CA LEU A 166 14.77 3.47 -7.02
C LEU A 166 13.27 3.74 -6.84
N LYS A 167 12.85 4.06 -5.61
CA LYS A 167 11.45 4.34 -5.26
C LYS A 167 11.26 5.80 -4.91
N THR A 168 10.24 6.43 -5.49
CA THR A 168 9.81 7.79 -5.14
C THR A 168 8.32 7.86 -4.82
N TYR A 169 7.95 8.89 -4.07
CA TYR A 169 6.60 9.18 -3.62
C TYR A 169 6.18 10.54 -4.17
N ALA A 170 4.96 10.64 -4.69
CA ALA A 170 4.43 11.90 -5.21
C ALA A 170 2.98 12.12 -4.76
N PHE A 171 2.63 13.40 -4.57
CA PHE A 171 1.24 13.85 -4.53
C PHE A 171 0.74 14.07 -5.95
N LYS A 172 -0.58 13.98 -6.15
CA LYS A 172 -1.22 14.17 -7.46
C LYS A 172 -1.10 15.60 -7.98
N ASP A 173 -1.10 16.58 -7.09
CA ASP A 173 -1.00 17.99 -7.40
C ASP A 173 -0.48 18.78 -6.18
N LEU A 174 -0.17 20.06 -6.42
CA LEU A 174 0.34 20.97 -5.40
C LEU A 174 -0.70 21.23 -4.30
N CYS A 175 -1.98 21.35 -4.65
CA CYS A 175 -3.07 21.59 -3.71
C CYS A 175 -3.15 20.48 -2.64
N THR A 176 -3.00 19.23 -3.07
CA THR A 176 -2.98 18.06 -2.19
C THR A 176 -1.75 18.09 -1.29
N ALA A 177 -0.58 18.43 -1.83
CA ALA A 177 0.64 18.58 -1.03
C ALA A 177 0.50 19.66 0.05
N GLU A 178 -0.08 20.82 -0.30
CA GLU A 178 -0.33 21.94 0.59
C GLU A 178 -1.33 21.63 1.70
N SER A 179 -2.30 20.73 1.45
CA SER A 179 -3.22 20.25 2.49
C SER A 179 -2.50 19.57 3.67
N PHE A 180 -1.27 19.09 3.46
CA PHE A 180 -0.41 18.50 4.48
C PHE A 180 0.70 19.43 5.00
N GLN A 181 0.62 20.74 4.75
CA GLN A 181 1.66 21.70 5.13
C GLN A 181 1.99 21.68 6.64
N SER A 182 1.01 21.41 7.50
CA SER A 182 1.22 21.28 8.95
C SER A 182 2.13 20.12 9.37
N TYR A 183 2.38 19.17 8.46
CA TYR A 183 3.26 18.01 8.67
C TYR A 183 4.65 18.20 8.03
N TRP A 184 4.97 19.37 7.48
CA TRP A 184 6.27 19.59 6.83
C TRP A 184 7.39 19.87 7.84
N SER A 185 8.46 19.08 7.79
CA SER A 185 9.69 19.26 8.54
C SER A 185 10.36 20.58 8.17
N ARG A 186 10.59 21.44 9.18
CA ARG A 186 11.31 22.71 9.01
C ARG A 186 10.75 23.58 7.88
N ASN A 187 9.43 23.52 7.63
CA ASN A 187 8.74 24.18 6.52
C ASN A 187 9.29 23.83 5.12
N ARG A 188 9.98 22.70 4.96
CA ARG A 188 10.42 22.20 3.66
C ARG A 188 9.30 21.40 3.03
N ALA A 189 8.78 21.90 1.90
CA ALA A 189 7.78 21.19 1.12
C ALA A 189 8.19 19.74 0.86
N CYS A 190 7.24 18.83 1.05
CA CYS A 190 7.38 17.39 0.81
C CYS A 190 8.40 16.65 1.72
N CYS A 191 8.94 17.29 2.75
CA CYS A 191 9.71 16.62 3.80
C CYS A 191 8.80 16.42 5.00
N VAL A 192 8.27 15.21 5.21
CA VAL A 192 7.18 14.98 6.18
C VAL A 192 7.71 14.50 7.54
N ILE A 193 7.19 15.07 8.64
CA ILE A 193 7.33 14.55 10.01
C ILE A 193 6.06 13.80 10.42
N ASP A 194 6.21 12.49 10.66
CA ASP A 194 5.15 11.61 11.19
C ASP A 194 5.61 10.94 12.50
#